data_AF-H3KDM9-F1
#
_entry.id   AF-H3KDM9-F1
#
_cell.length_a   1.000
_cell.length_b   1.000
_cell.length_c   1.000
_cell.angle_alpha   90.00
_cell.angle_beta   90.00
_cell.angle_gamma   90.00
#
_symmetry.space_group_name_H-M   'P 1'
#
loop_
_entity.id
_entity.type
_entity.pdbx_description
1 polymer ?
#
loop_
_entity_poly.entity_id
_entity_poly.type
_entity_poly.pdbx_seq_one_letter_code
_entity_poly.pdbx_strand_id
1 'polypeptide(L)'
;STTQSTLRPQNDDGLLTWGFGQRYVKYDILGREVFNRRLPLRYGDYSHSMDDAQNGHYFLRVASSNWKRADGKNVRTVRDVIAEVDQNGTVVDEWRLAEILDPYRDNVMKVLDQGAVCLNIDASQAGKTLTADELAKLDASDKFGDIVGTGPGRNWAHVNSVDYDPEDDSIIISSRHQSAIVKIGRDKKVKWILASPEGWKKGWAEKVLTPVDSKGNKVKCEGSTCEGGFDWTWTQHTAFKIDEKSKGDVIYVSAFDNGDSRGMEQPALPEMKYSRSVVYRIDQKKMTVEQVWEYGKERGHEWYSPVTSLTEYQADKDSIFVYSATAGANFDLASGAFTSAPNPFINEFKWGAKEPSVEIQLKNCTGYQAWPFSVQKALSQDVK
;
A
#
# COMPACT_ATOMS: atom_id res chain seq x y z
N SER A 1 -3.47 18.05 5.43
CA SER A 1 -4.59 17.48 4.67
C SER A 1 -5.18 16.33 5.47
N THR A 2 -6.49 16.34 5.69
CA THR A 2 -7.23 15.30 6.44
C THR A 2 -7.50 14.14 5.50
N THR A 3 -6.50 13.29 5.25
CA THR A 3 -6.70 12.06 4.48
C THR A 3 -7.44 11.07 5.38
N GLN A 4 -8.77 11.03 5.27
CA GLN A 4 -9.58 9.96 5.84
C GLN A 4 -9.41 8.74 4.93
N SER A 5 -8.86 7.65 5.45
CA SER A 5 -8.81 6.41 4.70
C SER A 5 -8.57 5.21 5.59
N THR A 6 -9.15 4.09 5.17
CA THR A 6 -9.20 2.80 5.86
C THR A 6 -9.16 1.68 4.89
N LEU A 7 -8.58 0.57 5.32
CA LEU A 7 -8.72 -0.69 4.63
C LEU A 7 -9.84 -1.49 5.29
N ARG A 8 -10.71 -2.10 4.48
CA ARG A 8 -11.91 -2.87 4.90
C ARG A 8 -12.76 -2.15 5.96
N PRO A 9 -13.51 -1.10 5.59
CA PRO A 9 -14.27 -0.35 6.58
C PRO A 9 -15.31 -1.25 7.27
N GLN A 10 -15.90 -2.24 6.60
CA GLN A 10 -16.89 -3.14 7.22
C GLN A 10 -16.24 -4.36 7.91
N ASN A 11 -16.20 -4.31 9.22
CA ASN A 11 -15.71 -5.34 10.14
C ASN A 11 -16.59 -6.61 10.12
N ASP A 12 -16.11 -7.66 10.80
CA ASP A 12 -16.84 -8.93 10.94
C ASP A 12 -18.16 -8.84 11.70
N ASP A 13 -18.27 -7.90 12.62
CA ASP A 13 -19.52 -7.56 13.31
C ASP A 13 -20.45 -6.63 12.50
N GLY A 14 -20.10 -6.34 11.25
CA GLY A 14 -20.86 -5.49 10.33
C GLY A 14 -20.71 -3.99 10.58
N LEU A 15 -19.97 -3.58 11.61
CA LEU A 15 -19.70 -2.19 11.93
C LEU A 15 -18.61 -1.62 11.03
N LEU A 16 -18.53 -0.30 11.00
CA LEU A 16 -17.54 0.45 10.25
C LEU A 16 -16.42 0.93 11.15
N THR A 17 -15.16 0.64 10.82
CA THR A 17 -14.00 1.27 11.47
C THR A 17 -13.24 2.19 10.56
N TRP A 18 -12.78 3.34 11.08
CA TRP A 18 -11.85 4.21 10.38
C TRP A 18 -11.05 5.18 11.21
N GLY A 19 -10.05 5.82 10.59
CA GLY A 19 -9.29 6.88 11.23
C GLY A 19 -9.15 8.14 10.39
N PHE A 20 -8.84 9.22 11.08
CA PHE A 20 -8.62 10.53 10.50
C PHE A 20 -7.81 11.42 11.45
N GLY A 21 -6.71 11.97 10.95
CA GLY A 21 -5.86 12.88 11.72
C GLY A 21 -5.29 12.22 12.98
N GLN A 22 -5.81 12.58 14.15
CA GLN A 22 -5.35 12.06 15.45
C GLN A 22 -6.36 11.10 16.10
N ARG A 23 -7.28 10.54 15.32
CA ARG A 23 -8.38 9.72 15.81
C ARG A 23 -8.60 8.47 14.98
N TYR A 24 -9.17 7.46 15.63
CA TYR A 24 -9.73 6.27 15.01
C TYR A 24 -11.02 5.91 15.73
N VAL A 25 -11.98 5.37 14.99
CA VAL A 25 -13.38 5.33 15.37
C VAL A 25 -14.05 4.05 14.87
N LYS A 26 -15.17 3.72 15.49
CA LYS A 26 -16.06 2.64 15.11
C LYS A 26 -17.52 3.08 15.22
N TYR A 27 -18.28 2.90 14.16
CA TYR A 27 -19.69 3.27 14.08
C TYR A 27 -20.50 2.19 13.38
N ASP A 28 -21.82 2.15 13.57
CA ASP A 28 -22.68 1.44 12.63
C ASP A 28 -23.06 2.32 11.41
N ILE A 29 -23.74 1.72 10.44
CA ILE A 29 -24.15 2.41 9.21
C ILE A 29 -25.22 3.48 9.44
N LEU A 30 -25.89 3.49 10.60
CA LEU A 30 -26.88 4.51 10.99
C LEU A 30 -26.24 5.68 11.74
N GLY A 31 -24.94 5.61 12.02
CA GLY A 31 -24.17 6.65 12.71
C GLY A 31 -24.15 6.50 14.22
N ARG A 32 -24.53 5.36 14.80
CA ARG A 32 -24.31 5.09 16.23
C ARG A 32 -22.81 4.94 16.48
N GLU A 33 -22.28 5.75 17.37
CA GLU A 33 -20.90 5.64 17.83
C GLU A 33 -20.75 4.42 18.74
N VAL A 34 -19.81 3.53 18.40
CA VAL A 34 -19.32 2.47 19.29
C VAL A 34 -18.10 2.97 20.05
N PHE A 35 -17.15 3.58 19.34
CA PHE A 35 -16.11 4.37 19.98
C PHE A 35 -15.58 5.45 19.05
N ASN A 36 -15.05 6.51 19.66
CA ASN A 36 -14.30 7.55 18.97
C ASN A 36 -13.06 7.91 19.79
N ARG A 37 -11.89 7.36 19.42
CA ARG A 37 -10.68 7.40 20.24
C ARG A 37 -9.63 8.31 19.66
N ARG A 38 -8.87 8.96 20.54
CA ARG A 38 -7.62 9.61 20.14
C ARG A 38 -6.51 8.57 20.02
N LEU A 39 -5.54 8.83 19.14
CA LEU A 39 -4.30 8.08 19.13
C LEU A 39 -3.58 8.23 20.49
N PRO A 40 -2.92 7.17 20.98
CA PRO A 40 -1.98 7.27 22.09
C PRO A 40 -0.94 8.37 21.83
N LEU A 41 -0.57 9.14 22.87
CA LEU A 41 0.21 10.39 22.73
C LEU A 41 1.54 10.25 21.97
N ARG A 42 2.15 9.06 22.02
CA ARG A 42 3.41 8.78 21.33
C ARG A 42 3.27 8.67 19.81
N TYR A 43 2.04 8.51 19.32
CA TYR A 43 1.73 8.42 17.91
C TYR A 43 0.99 9.66 17.43
N GLY A 44 1.04 9.87 16.12
CA GLY A 44 0.22 10.86 15.47
C GLY A 44 0.06 10.59 13.98
N ASP A 45 -0.73 11.43 13.32
CA ASP A 45 -0.96 11.38 11.86
C ASP A 45 -1.39 9.99 11.37
N TYR A 46 -2.47 9.49 11.96
CA TYR A 46 -3.18 8.39 11.33
C TYR A 46 -3.53 8.78 9.90
N SER A 47 -3.33 7.85 8.98
CA SER A 47 -3.96 7.89 7.67
C SER A 47 -3.81 6.51 6.99
N HIS A 48 -4.47 6.32 5.84
CA HIS A 48 -4.35 5.16 4.95
C HIS A 48 -4.93 3.86 5.49
N SER A 49 -4.47 3.38 6.65
CA SER A 49 -4.68 1.99 7.06
C SER A 49 -5.03 1.82 8.53
N MET A 50 -6.11 1.09 8.74
CA MET A 50 -6.55 0.47 9.98
C MET A 50 -7.01 -0.93 9.61
N ASP A 51 -6.45 -1.95 10.25
CA ASP A 51 -6.88 -3.35 10.12
C ASP A 51 -7.60 -3.76 11.41
N ASP A 52 -8.83 -4.26 11.28
CA ASP A 52 -9.60 -4.91 12.36
C ASP A 52 -9.17 -6.37 12.41
N ALA A 53 -8.09 -6.64 13.14
CA ALA A 53 -7.41 -7.90 13.06
C ALA A 53 -8.19 -9.03 13.76
N GLN A 54 -7.96 -10.25 13.28
CA GLN A 54 -8.62 -11.48 13.73
C GLN A 54 -8.31 -11.82 15.21
N ASN A 55 -7.27 -11.23 15.80
CA ASN A 55 -6.98 -11.32 17.23
C ASN A 55 -7.80 -10.33 18.09
N GLY A 56 -8.69 -9.55 17.47
CA GLY A 56 -9.52 -8.53 18.09
C GLY A 56 -8.80 -7.20 18.37
N HIS A 57 -7.56 -7.03 17.93
CA HIS A 57 -6.82 -5.77 18.02
C HIS A 57 -7.00 -4.93 16.76
N TYR A 58 -6.54 -3.69 16.83
CA TYR A 58 -6.46 -2.78 15.68
C TYR A 58 -5.01 -2.49 15.33
N PHE A 59 -4.65 -2.67 14.06
CA PHE A 59 -3.34 -2.28 13.54
C PHE A 59 -3.47 -0.98 12.77
N LEU A 60 -2.86 0.08 13.30
CA LEU A 60 -2.98 1.44 12.80
C LEU A 60 -1.68 1.87 12.13
N ARG A 61 -1.76 2.35 10.89
CA ARG A 61 -0.64 3.05 10.26
C ARG A 61 -0.59 4.48 10.76
N VAL A 62 0.47 4.80 11.48
CA VAL A 62 0.70 6.08 12.14
C VAL A 62 2.13 6.59 11.92
N ALA A 63 2.45 7.72 12.53
CA ALA A 63 3.79 8.21 12.73
C ALA A 63 4.14 8.21 14.22
N SER A 64 5.43 8.21 14.54
CA SER A 64 5.91 8.58 15.87
C SER A 64 5.86 10.09 16.03
N SER A 65 5.29 10.56 17.13
CA SER A 65 5.17 11.99 17.45
C SER A 65 6.48 12.62 17.93
N ASN A 66 7.42 11.81 18.41
CA ASN A 66 8.67 12.30 18.98
C ASN A 66 9.81 11.26 18.84
N TRP A 67 10.23 11.00 17.62
CA TRP A 67 11.34 10.10 17.32
C TRP A 67 12.68 10.77 17.57
N LYS A 68 13.49 10.19 18.45
CA LYS A 68 14.87 10.60 18.65
C LYS A 68 15.77 9.97 17.60
N ARG A 69 16.27 10.79 16.68
CA ARG A 69 17.23 10.38 15.64
C ARG A 69 18.61 10.12 16.23
N ALA A 70 19.46 9.43 15.48
CA ALA A 70 20.84 9.16 15.85
C ALA A 70 21.69 10.43 16.01
N ASP A 71 21.34 11.50 15.29
CA ASP A 71 21.94 12.83 15.41
C ASP A 71 21.45 13.63 16.63
N GLY A 72 20.60 13.04 17.48
CA GLY A 72 20.07 13.64 18.70
C GLY A 72 18.82 14.51 18.50
N LYS A 73 18.40 14.78 17.26
CA LYS A 73 17.21 15.59 16.97
C LYS A 73 15.93 14.79 17.21
N ASN A 74 14.90 15.48 17.68
CA ASN A 74 13.56 14.92 17.78
C ASN A 74 12.74 15.34 16.57
N VAL A 75 12.10 14.37 15.92
CA VAL A 75 11.26 14.61 14.75
C VAL A 75 9.94 13.87 14.89
N ARG A 76 8.92 14.39 14.22
CA ARG A 76 7.75 13.60 13.88
C ARG A 76 8.07 12.76 12.66
N THR A 77 7.90 11.45 12.74
CA THR A 77 8.13 10.58 11.58
C THR A 77 6.97 10.65 10.59
N VAL A 78 7.07 9.96 9.45
CA VAL A 78 6.05 10.05 8.40
C VAL A 78 5.74 8.66 7.89
N ARG A 79 4.53 8.17 8.21
CA ARG A 79 3.92 6.98 7.59
C ARG A 79 4.81 5.73 7.67
N ASP A 80 5.51 5.57 8.78
CA ASP A 80 6.57 4.57 8.96
C ASP A 80 6.48 3.84 10.31
N VAL A 81 5.32 3.89 10.96
CA VAL A 81 5.03 3.14 12.19
C VAL A 81 3.70 2.41 12.04
N ILE A 82 3.66 1.15 12.44
CA ILE A 82 2.42 0.40 12.68
C ILE A 82 2.25 0.26 14.19
N ALA A 83 1.13 0.73 14.73
CA ALA A 83 0.78 0.57 16.13
C ALA A 83 -0.32 -0.49 16.27
N GLU A 84 -0.14 -1.45 17.17
CA GLU A 84 -1.21 -2.37 17.56
C GLU A 84 -1.84 -1.90 18.87
N VAL A 85 -3.16 -1.75 18.86
CA VAL A 85 -3.94 -1.39 20.04
C VAL A 85 -5.01 -2.43 20.33
N ASP A 86 -5.25 -2.72 21.60
CA ASP A 86 -6.30 -3.64 22.03
C ASP A 86 -7.71 -3.04 21.84
N GLN A 87 -8.74 -3.81 22.21
CA GLN A 87 -10.14 -3.38 22.14
C GLN A 87 -10.44 -2.15 23.01
N ASN A 88 -9.58 -1.81 23.98
CA ASN A 88 -9.72 -0.65 24.86
C ASN A 88 -8.91 0.56 24.36
N GLY A 89 -8.09 0.39 23.32
CA GLY A 89 -7.20 1.41 22.78
C GLY A 89 -5.86 1.52 23.50
N THR A 90 -5.50 0.52 24.31
CA THR A 90 -4.18 0.40 24.93
C THR A 90 -3.18 -0.08 23.90
N VAL A 91 -1.99 0.51 23.88
CA VAL A 91 -0.90 0.05 23.00
C VAL A 91 -0.40 -1.30 23.49
N VAL A 92 -0.46 -2.31 22.60
CA VAL A 92 0.04 -3.66 22.86
C VAL A 92 1.45 -3.83 22.28
N ASP A 93 1.67 -3.35 21.06
CA ASP A 93 2.95 -3.45 20.37
C ASP A 93 3.11 -2.35 19.30
N GLU A 94 4.30 -2.23 18.72
CA GLU A 94 4.59 -1.33 17.61
C GLU A 94 5.69 -1.86 16.67
N TRP A 95 5.53 -1.62 15.38
CA TRP A 95 6.58 -1.82 14.38
C TRP A 95 7.10 -0.47 13.94
N ARG A 96 8.27 -0.12 14.47
CA ARG A 96 9.04 1.07 14.11
C ARG A 96 9.85 0.76 12.87
N LEU A 97 9.31 1.04 11.69
CA LEU A 97 9.83 0.47 10.44
C LEU A 97 11.23 0.97 10.09
N ALA A 98 11.64 2.15 10.56
CA ALA A 98 13.01 2.63 10.38
C ALA A 98 14.07 1.84 11.18
N GLU A 99 13.65 1.04 12.16
CA GLU A 99 14.52 0.09 12.88
C GLU A 99 14.50 -1.32 12.26
N ILE A 100 13.57 -1.58 11.33
CA ILE A 100 13.32 -2.92 10.75
C ILE A 100 13.75 -2.99 9.28
N LEU A 101 13.51 -1.92 8.53
CA LEU A 101 13.83 -1.77 7.10
C LEU A 101 15.00 -0.79 6.90
N ASP A 102 15.34 -0.51 5.65
CA ASP A 102 16.37 0.47 5.29
C ASP A 102 15.73 1.83 4.97
N PRO A 103 15.71 2.80 5.90
CA PRO A 103 15.16 4.12 5.63
C PRO A 103 16.01 4.96 4.68
N TYR A 104 17.18 4.45 4.26
CA TYR A 104 18.13 5.10 3.37
C TYR A 104 18.24 4.42 2.00
N ARG A 105 17.36 3.44 1.69
CA ARG A 105 17.20 2.95 0.33
C ARG A 105 16.43 4.00 -0.49
N ASP A 106 17.11 4.61 -1.44
CA ASP A 106 16.64 5.80 -2.16
C ASP A 106 16.35 5.57 -3.65
N ASN A 107 16.56 4.35 -4.14
CA ASN A 107 16.46 4.01 -5.56
C ASN A 107 15.14 4.46 -6.18
N VAL A 108 14.02 4.08 -5.56
CA VAL A 108 12.68 4.45 -6.03
C VAL A 108 12.50 5.97 -5.95
N MET A 109 12.92 6.63 -4.86
CA MET A 109 12.74 8.08 -4.68
C MET A 109 13.39 8.92 -5.78
N LYS A 110 14.52 8.46 -6.33
CA LYS A 110 15.23 9.13 -7.43
C LYS A 110 14.49 9.07 -8.76
N VAL A 111 13.49 8.19 -8.88
CA VAL A 111 12.71 7.98 -10.09
C VAL A 111 11.20 8.10 -9.86
N LEU A 112 10.77 8.54 -8.66
CA LEU A 112 9.37 8.85 -8.36
C LEU A 112 8.97 10.15 -9.05
N ASP A 113 7.80 10.14 -9.67
CA ASP A 113 7.15 11.35 -10.17
C ASP A 113 6.70 12.21 -8.98
N GLN A 114 7.30 13.39 -8.82
CA GLN A 114 7.00 14.30 -7.72
C GLN A 114 5.63 14.98 -7.85
N GLY A 115 4.96 14.87 -9.00
CA GLY A 115 3.62 15.42 -9.21
C GLY A 115 2.51 14.66 -8.51
N ALA A 116 2.76 13.43 -8.06
CA ALA A 116 1.76 12.58 -7.44
C ALA A 116 2.33 11.91 -6.18
N VAL A 117 2.11 12.54 -5.01
CA VAL A 117 2.45 11.95 -3.70
C VAL A 117 1.20 11.95 -2.81
N CYS A 118 0.64 10.76 -2.53
CA CYS A 118 -0.72 10.62 -1.93
C CYS A 118 -1.79 11.37 -2.77
N LEU A 119 -2.66 12.14 -2.09
CA LEU A 119 -3.62 13.07 -2.68
C LEU A 119 -3.04 14.46 -2.94
N ASN A 120 -1.77 14.71 -2.56
CA ASN A 120 -1.11 15.97 -2.88
C ASN A 120 -0.61 15.85 -4.32
N ILE A 121 -1.49 16.18 -5.25
CA ILE A 121 -1.14 16.32 -6.66
C ILE A 121 -0.67 17.75 -6.85
N ASP A 122 0.60 17.91 -7.18
CA ASP A 122 1.17 19.20 -7.57
C ASP A 122 1.49 19.16 -9.05
N ALA A 123 0.60 19.78 -9.83
CA ALA A 123 0.75 19.96 -11.26
C ALA A 123 2.12 20.53 -11.67
N SER A 124 2.72 21.39 -10.84
CA SER A 124 4.00 22.04 -11.14
C SER A 124 5.22 21.12 -10.98
N GLN A 125 5.05 19.98 -10.30
CA GLN A 125 6.10 19.01 -10.02
C GLN A 125 5.94 17.70 -10.80
N ALA A 126 4.88 17.57 -11.58
CA ALA A 126 4.65 16.36 -12.35
C ALA A 126 5.77 16.15 -13.39
N GLY A 127 6.11 14.88 -13.63
CA GLY A 127 7.23 14.45 -14.48
C GLY A 127 8.63 14.76 -13.93
N LYS A 128 8.76 15.49 -12.82
CA LYS A 128 10.05 15.77 -12.18
C LYS A 128 10.43 14.64 -11.22
N THR A 129 11.70 14.31 -11.18
CA THR A 129 12.28 13.37 -10.23
C THR A 129 13.34 14.06 -9.36
N LEU A 130 13.73 13.44 -8.25
CA LEU A 130 14.78 13.95 -7.38
C LEU A 130 16.16 13.49 -7.86
N THR A 131 17.07 14.42 -8.09
CA THR A 131 18.48 14.10 -8.34
C THR A 131 19.19 13.62 -7.08
N ALA A 132 20.29 12.89 -7.23
CA ALA A 132 21.12 12.46 -6.10
C ALA A 132 21.65 13.65 -5.27
N ASP A 133 22.01 14.75 -5.93
CA ASP A 133 22.49 15.97 -5.26
C ASP A 133 21.38 16.67 -4.46
N GLU A 134 20.15 16.72 -4.98
CA GLU A 134 19.00 17.26 -4.26
C GLU A 134 18.66 16.42 -3.03
N LEU A 135 18.71 15.10 -3.16
CA LEU A 135 18.50 14.18 -2.05
C LEU A 135 19.60 14.33 -1.00
N ALA A 136 20.88 14.42 -1.39
CA ALA A 136 21.98 14.64 -0.48
C ALA A 136 21.88 16.00 0.25
N LYS A 137 21.50 17.07 -0.47
CA LYS A 137 21.22 18.39 0.13
C LYS A 137 20.07 18.32 1.12
N LEU A 138 19.02 17.56 0.79
CA LEU A 138 17.89 17.38 1.68
C LEU A 138 18.31 16.61 2.95
N ASP A 139 19.11 15.55 2.79
CA ASP A 139 19.62 14.74 3.90
C ASP A 139 20.54 15.52 4.84
N ALA A 140 21.32 16.46 4.29
CA ALA A 140 22.13 17.41 5.07
C ALA A 140 21.31 18.55 5.73
N SER A 141 20.03 18.69 5.38
CA SER A 141 19.17 19.77 5.88
C SER A 141 18.32 19.35 7.08
N ASP A 142 17.86 20.34 7.85
CA ASP A 142 16.91 20.16 8.96
C ASP A 142 15.45 20.28 8.53
N LYS A 143 15.18 20.07 7.24
CA LYS A 143 13.82 20.01 6.72
C LYS A 143 13.27 18.60 6.93
N PHE A 144 12.27 18.52 7.81
CA PHE A 144 11.51 17.32 8.13
C PHE A 144 10.02 17.58 7.91
N GLY A 145 9.25 16.50 7.69
CA GLY A 145 7.82 16.55 7.41
C GLY A 145 7.46 15.65 6.25
N ASP A 146 6.25 15.85 5.72
CA ASP A 146 5.73 15.06 4.59
C ASP A 146 6.37 15.49 3.26
N ILE A 147 7.64 15.16 3.12
CA ILE A 147 8.48 15.41 1.94
C ILE A 147 9.13 14.09 1.53
N VAL A 148 9.21 13.83 0.23
CA VAL A 148 9.95 12.67 -0.29
C VAL A 148 11.42 12.83 0.08
N GLY A 149 12.00 11.80 0.70
CA GLY A 149 13.39 11.82 1.13
C GLY A 149 13.71 10.67 2.08
N THR A 150 14.99 10.45 2.34
CA THR A 150 15.43 9.35 3.20
C THR A 150 15.39 9.69 4.68
N GLY A 151 15.38 8.65 5.51
CA GLY A 151 15.55 8.73 6.94
C GLY A 151 14.28 9.07 7.75
N PRO A 152 14.27 8.74 9.06
CA PRO A 152 13.15 9.07 9.95
C PRO A 152 12.88 10.57 10.01
N GLY A 153 11.63 10.98 9.83
CA GLY A 153 11.25 12.40 9.74
C GLY A 153 11.01 12.91 8.32
N ARG A 154 11.24 12.07 7.31
CA ARG A 154 10.80 12.28 5.93
C ARG A 154 9.93 11.12 5.48
N ASN A 155 9.26 11.29 4.36
CA ASN A 155 8.38 10.30 3.79
C ASN A 155 9.18 9.24 3.02
N TRP A 156 9.96 8.43 3.73
CA TRP A 156 10.88 7.45 3.11
C TRP A 156 10.20 6.11 2.79
N ALA A 157 9.21 5.71 3.59
CA ALA A 157 8.49 4.45 3.43
C ALA A 157 7.14 4.66 2.74
N HIS A 158 6.37 5.63 3.25
CA HIS A 158 5.00 5.87 2.83
C HIS A 158 4.19 4.56 2.86
N VAL A 159 4.03 3.98 4.06
CA VAL A 159 3.25 2.74 4.19
C VAL A 159 1.78 3.03 4.00
N ASN A 160 1.11 2.33 3.10
CA ASN A 160 -0.28 2.63 2.72
C ASN A 160 -1.27 1.49 3.00
N SER A 161 -0.79 0.31 3.38
CA SER A 161 -1.59 -0.76 3.96
C SER A 161 -0.83 -1.53 5.02
N VAL A 162 -1.58 -2.06 5.99
CA VAL A 162 -1.17 -3.14 6.90
C VAL A 162 -2.29 -4.19 6.90
N ASP A 163 -1.89 -5.45 6.94
CA ASP A 163 -2.75 -6.63 6.99
C ASP A 163 -2.14 -7.64 7.97
N TYR A 164 -2.89 -8.02 9.00
CA TYR A 164 -2.43 -8.99 10.00
C TYR A 164 -2.60 -10.43 9.49
N ASP A 165 -1.56 -11.24 9.66
CA ASP A 165 -1.61 -12.68 9.40
C ASP A 165 -1.66 -13.46 10.73
N PRO A 166 -2.82 -14.02 11.10
CA PRO A 166 -2.98 -14.76 12.35
C PRO A 166 -2.27 -16.12 12.36
N GLU A 167 -1.90 -16.69 11.21
CA GLU A 167 -1.27 -18.02 11.16
C GLU A 167 0.12 -18.03 11.82
N ASP A 168 0.84 -16.91 11.77
CA ASP A 168 2.21 -16.80 12.26
C ASP A 168 2.54 -15.47 12.96
N ASP A 169 1.49 -14.80 13.47
CA ASP A 169 1.51 -13.54 14.22
C ASP A 169 2.45 -12.51 13.58
N SER A 170 2.11 -12.12 12.35
CA SER A 170 2.90 -11.18 11.57
C SER A 170 2.04 -10.17 10.85
N ILE A 171 2.68 -9.16 10.26
CA ILE A 171 2.01 -8.17 9.44
C ILE A 171 2.57 -8.19 8.03
N ILE A 172 1.72 -7.94 7.04
CA ILE A 172 2.10 -7.63 5.66
C ILE A 172 1.82 -6.15 5.45
N ILE A 173 2.82 -5.41 4.97
CA ILE A 173 2.70 -3.99 4.68
C ILE A 173 2.97 -3.70 3.21
N SER A 174 2.33 -2.66 2.70
CA SER A 174 2.67 -2.05 1.41
C SER A 174 3.37 -0.72 1.63
N SER A 175 4.62 -0.60 1.17
CA SER A 175 5.41 0.63 1.20
C SER A 175 5.50 1.23 -0.21
N ARG A 176 4.87 2.39 -0.41
CA ARG A 176 4.85 3.08 -1.70
C ARG A 176 6.26 3.50 -2.14
N HIS A 177 7.02 4.17 -1.27
CA HIS A 177 8.31 4.77 -1.64
C HIS A 177 9.48 3.79 -1.61
N GLN A 178 9.22 2.54 -1.20
CA GLN A 178 10.16 1.44 -1.38
C GLN A 178 9.75 0.52 -2.54
N SER A 179 8.58 0.74 -3.17
CA SER A 179 7.94 -0.16 -4.14
C SER A 179 8.03 -1.61 -3.68
N ALA A 180 7.58 -1.84 -2.43
CA ALA A 180 7.79 -3.10 -1.73
C ALA A 180 6.57 -3.53 -0.92
N ILE A 181 6.21 -4.81 -1.07
CA ILE A 181 5.33 -5.52 -0.16
C ILE A 181 6.23 -6.34 0.79
N VAL A 182 6.05 -6.18 2.09
CA VAL A 182 6.96 -6.76 3.09
C VAL A 182 6.18 -7.46 4.18
N LYS A 183 6.57 -8.70 4.52
CA LYS A 183 6.07 -9.39 5.72
C LYS A 183 7.06 -9.28 6.86
N ILE A 184 6.56 -8.90 8.04
CA ILE A 184 7.36 -8.64 9.23
C ILE A 184 6.76 -9.41 10.41
N GLY A 185 7.57 -10.22 11.08
CA GLY A 185 7.12 -11.00 12.24
C GLY A 185 6.86 -10.15 13.49
N ARG A 186 6.17 -10.74 14.48
CA ARG A 186 6.11 -10.25 15.86
C ARG A 186 7.47 -9.94 16.45
N ASP A 187 8.49 -10.72 16.10
CA ASP A 187 9.88 -10.55 16.53
C ASP A 187 10.60 -9.36 15.86
N LYS A 188 9.86 -8.54 15.10
CA LYS A 188 10.33 -7.35 14.37
C LYS A 188 11.33 -7.67 13.26
N LYS A 189 11.42 -8.92 12.81
CA LYS A 189 12.29 -9.31 11.68
C LYS A 189 11.51 -9.43 10.38
N VAL A 190 12.18 -9.01 9.30
CA VAL A 190 11.67 -9.21 7.94
C VAL A 190 11.67 -10.70 7.62
N LYS A 191 10.49 -11.22 7.28
CA LYS A 191 10.31 -12.61 6.81
C LYS A 191 10.64 -12.70 5.33
N TRP A 192 10.03 -11.85 4.51
CA TRP A 192 10.30 -11.73 3.07
C TRP A 192 9.96 -10.33 2.53
N ILE A 193 10.49 -10.01 1.35
CA ILE A 193 10.26 -8.77 0.60
C ILE A 193 9.88 -9.15 -0.84
N LEU A 194 8.74 -8.65 -1.30
CA LEU A 194 8.34 -8.66 -2.72
C LEU A 194 8.60 -7.26 -3.28
N ALA A 195 9.73 -7.10 -3.96
CA ALA A 195 10.18 -5.85 -4.57
C ALA A 195 11.29 -6.15 -5.60
N SER A 196 11.55 -5.20 -6.50
CA SER A 196 12.77 -5.25 -7.32
C SER A 196 14.03 -5.35 -6.44
N PRO A 197 15.05 -6.16 -6.82
CA PRO A 197 16.22 -6.43 -5.98
C PRO A 197 17.18 -5.23 -5.84
N GLU A 198 17.03 -4.18 -6.64
CA GLU A 198 17.96 -3.05 -6.63
C GLU A 198 17.92 -2.25 -5.31
N GLY A 199 19.10 -1.87 -4.82
CA GLY A 199 19.27 -0.99 -3.66
C GLY A 199 19.20 -1.66 -2.30
N TRP A 200 18.75 -2.91 -2.20
CA TRP A 200 18.71 -3.62 -0.92
C TRP A 200 20.12 -3.97 -0.44
N LYS A 201 20.48 -3.48 0.75
CA LYS A 201 21.75 -3.83 1.39
C LYS A 201 21.71 -5.25 1.96
N LYS A 202 22.90 -5.78 2.27
CA LYS A 202 23.08 -7.05 2.99
C LYS A 202 22.21 -7.08 4.25
N GLY A 203 21.47 -8.17 4.47
CA GLY A 203 20.45 -8.33 5.51
C GLY A 203 19.03 -8.28 4.96
N TRP A 204 18.76 -7.40 3.99
CA TRP A 204 17.46 -7.31 3.31
C TRP A 204 17.47 -7.95 1.92
N ALA A 205 18.60 -7.90 1.20
CA ALA A 205 18.74 -8.49 -0.12
C ALA A 205 18.40 -10.00 -0.12
N GLU A 206 18.80 -10.72 0.93
CA GLU A 206 18.52 -12.15 1.13
C GLU A 206 17.05 -12.45 1.46
N LYS A 207 16.25 -11.40 1.74
CA LYS A 207 14.82 -11.51 2.00
C LYS A 207 13.98 -11.24 0.77
N VAL A 208 14.58 -10.76 -0.33
CA VAL A 208 13.87 -10.54 -1.60
C VAL A 208 13.48 -11.88 -2.20
N LEU A 209 12.19 -12.06 -2.49
CA LEU A 209 11.64 -13.27 -3.08
C LEU A 209 12.19 -13.48 -4.50
N THR A 210 12.41 -14.73 -4.89
CA THR A 210 12.86 -15.08 -6.25
C THR A 210 11.65 -15.34 -7.15
N PRO A 211 11.47 -14.61 -8.26
CA PRO A 211 10.40 -14.85 -9.22
C PRO A 211 10.51 -16.24 -9.87
N VAL A 212 9.39 -16.95 -9.96
CA VAL A 212 9.27 -18.25 -10.63
C VAL A 212 8.05 -18.31 -11.56
N ASP A 213 8.15 -19.13 -12.60
CA ASP A 213 7.04 -19.43 -13.51
C ASP A 213 6.07 -20.46 -12.90
N SER A 214 4.98 -20.76 -13.61
CA SER A 214 3.97 -21.75 -13.17
C SER A 214 4.48 -23.20 -13.07
N LYS A 215 5.70 -23.46 -13.56
CA LYS A 215 6.39 -24.75 -13.42
C LYS A 215 7.43 -24.73 -12.30
N GLY A 216 7.61 -23.59 -11.61
CA GLY A 216 8.59 -23.39 -10.55
C GLY A 216 10.01 -23.11 -11.05
N ASN A 217 10.22 -22.86 -12.35
CA ASN A 217 11.52 -22.43 -12.86
C ASN A 217 11.73 -20.95 -12.54
N LYS A 218 12.98 -20.57 -12.23
CA LYS A 218 13.32 -19.16 -12.02
C LYS A 218 13.01 -18.34 -13.27
N VAL A 219 12.29 -17.23 -13.08
CA VAL A 219 12.13 -16.21 -14.12
C VAL A 219 13.44 -15.43 -14.22
N LYS A 220 13.90 -15.22 -15.44
CA LYS A 220 15.09 -14.40 -15.71
C LYS A 220 14.71 -12.93 -15.54
N CYS A 221 15.38 -12.25 -14.62
CA CYS A 221 15.27 -10.82 -14.42
C CYS A 221 16.64 -10.16 -14.57
N GLU A 222 16.69 -9.06 -15.30
CA GLU A 222 17.87 -8.21 -15.48
C GLU A 222 17.56 -6.84 -14.86
N GLY A 223 18.21 -6.55 -13.73
CA GLY A 223 17.87 -5.38 -12.91
C GLY A 223 16.42 -5.44 -12.41
N SER A 224 15.65 -4.42 -12.75
CA SER A 224 14.24 -4.27 -12.38
C SER A 224 13.23 -4.86 -13.36
N THR A 225 13.68 -5.48 -14.45
CA THR A 225 12.82 -6.03 -15.51
C THR A 225 12.92 -7.56 -15.56
N CYS A 226 11.79 -8.23 -15.76
CA CYS A 226 11.70 -9.69 -15.83
C CYS A 226 11.10 -10.18 -17.15
N GLU A 227 11.54 -11.34 -17.61
CA GLU A 227 10.98 -12.03 -18.78
C GLU A 227 9.67 -12.78 -18.41
N GLY A 228 8.89 -13.22 -19.40
CA GLY A 228 7.81 -14.19 -19.16
C GLY A 228 6.56 -13.66 -18.45
N GLY A 229 6.36 -12.34 -18.39
CA GLY A 229 5.10 -11.71 -17.92
C GLY A 229 5.03 -11.42 -16.43
N PHE A 230 5.97 -11.94 -15.63
CA PHE A 230 6.14 -11.49 -14.25
C PHE A 230 6.62 -10.03 -14.24
N ASP A 231 6.05 -9.21 -13.37
CA ASP A 231 6.61 -7.90 -13.03
C ASP A 231 6.38 -7.62 -11.54
N TRP A 232 7.28 -6.84 -10.96
CA TRP A 232 7.16 -6.35 -9.59
C TRP A 232 6.00 -5.34 -9.49
N THR A 233 5.69 -4.97 -8.25
CA THR A 233 4.75 -3.88 -7.99
C THR A 233 5.50 -2.57 -7.80
N TRP A 234 4.93 -1.47 -8.28
CA TRP A 234 5.57 -0.16 -8.29
C TRP A 234 4.64 0.88 -7.68
N THR A 235 5.09 1.52 -6.59
CA THR A 235 4.28 2.50 -5.82
C THR A 235 2.90 1.98 -5.39
N GLN A 236 2.80 0.68 -5.15
CA GLN A 236 1.56 -0.07 -5.01
C GLN A 236 0.77 0.24 -3.74
N HIS A 237 -0.50 -0.15 -3.75
CA HIS A 237 -1.42 -0.07 -2.62
C HIS A 237 -2.05 -1.44 -2.31
N THR A 238 -2.63 -1.53 -1.10
CA THR A 238 -3.53 -2.62 -0.67
C THR A 238 -2.93 -4.01 -0.82
N ALA A 239 -1.73 -4.21 -0.26
CA ALA A 239 -1.14 -5.53 -0.18
C ALA A 239 -1.84 -6.34 0.91
N PHE A 240 -2.70 -7.27 0.49
CA PHE A 240 -3.53 -8.08 1.39
C PHE A 240 -3.31 -9.56 1.15
N LYS A 241 -3.16 -10.32 2.23
CA LYS A 241 -3.24 -11.77 2.20
C LYS A 241 -4.66 -12.18 1.80
N ILE A 242 -4.74 -13.21 0.97
CA ILE A 242 -5.99 -13.88 0.63
C ILE A 242 -6.08 -15.14 1.47
N ASP A 243 -6.75 -15.06 2.62
CA ASP A 243 -6.80 -16.15 3.60
C ASP A 243 -7.39 -17.44 3.00
N GLU A 244 -8.46 -17.33 2.21
CA GLU A 244 -9.16 -18.48 1.62
C GLU A 244 -8.33 -19.25 0.59
N LYS A 245 -7.28 -18.63 0.05
CA LYS A 245 -6.35 -19.24 -0.92
C LYS A 245 -5.02 -19.63 -0.26
N SER A 246 -4.74 -19.14 0.93
CA SER A 246 -3.48 -19.34 1.65
C SER A 246 -3.55 -20.57 2.55
N LYS A 247 -2.43 -21.29 2.68
CA LYS A 247 -2.30 -22.42 3.59
C LYS A 247 -0.84 -22.69 3.94
N GLY A 248 -0.48 -22.51 5.22
CA GLY A 248 0.85 -22.82 5.72
C GLY A 248 1.93 -22.01 5.01
N ASP A 249 2.94 -22.68 4.45
CA ASP A 249 4.06 -22.00 3.78
C ASP A 249 3.68 -21.31 2.47
N VAL A 250 2.50 -21.58 1.90
CA VAL A 250 2.04 -20.98 0.64
C VAL A 250 0.95 -19.96 0.93
N ILE A 251 1.22 -18.68 0.61
CA ILE A 251 0.25 -17.59 0.77
C ILE A 251 -0.03 -16.92 -0.56
N TYR A 252 -1.22 -16.35 -0.69
CA TYR A 252 -1.60 -15.51 -1.82
C TYR A 252 -1.73 -14.07 -1.34
N VAL A 253 -1.21 -13.12 -2.13
CA VAL A 253 -1.27 -11.70 -1.82
C VAL A 253 -1.81 -10.95 -3.04
N SER A 254 -2.89 -10.18 -2.85
CA SER A 254 -3.38 -9.22 -3.85
C SER A 254 -2.78 -7.83 -3.62
N ALA A 255 -2.61 -7.06 -4.69
CA ALA A 255 -2.20 -5.66 -4.61
C ALA A 255 -2.70 -4.86 -5.82
N PHE A 256 -2.92 -3.56 -5.62
CA PHE A 256 -3.07 -2.62 -6.73
C PHE A 256 -1.69 -2.00 -7.04
N ASP A 257 -1.08 -2.44 -8.13
CA ASP A 257 0.19 -1.94 -8.66
C ASP A 257 -0.07 -0.65 -9.44
N ASN A 258 0.11 0.51 -8.79
CA ASN A 258 -0.14 1.82 -9.40
C ASN A 258 0.73 2.05 -10.64
N GLY A 259 2.01 1.65 -10.60
CA GLY A 259 2.86 1.63 -11.78
C GLY A 259 3.74 2.86 -12.03
N ASP A 260 3.73 3.87 -11.14
CA ASP A 260 4.75 4.93 -11.22
C ASP A 260 6.13 4.36 -10.89
N SER A 261 7.19 4.89 -11.53
CA SER A 261 8.57 4.39 -11.45
C SER A 261 8.79 2.95 -11.92
N ARG A 262 7.85 2.38 -12.69
CA ARG A 262 7.95 1.00 -13.22
C ARG A 262 9.28 0.79 -13.95
N GLY A 263 9.99 -0.29 -13.59
CA GLY A 263 11.31 -0.59 -14.14
C GLY A 263 12.46 0.18 -13.46
N MET A 264 12.20 0.88 -12.34
CA MET A 264 13.14 1.79 -11.69
C MET A 264 13.53 2.98 -12.58
N GLU A 265 12.59 3.45 -13.40
CA GLU A 265 12.77 4.58 -14.29
C GLU A 265 11.45 5.33 -14.52
N GLN A 266 11.55 6.54 -15.09
CA GLN A 266 10.39 7.21 -15.69
C GLN A 266 10.36 6.86 -17.18
N PRO A 267 9.18 6.53 -17.75
CA PRO A 267 9.11 6.23 -19.17
C PRO A 267 9.38 7.50 -20.00
N ALA A 268 9.69 7.29 -21.29
CA ALA A 268 9.93 8.39 -22.22
C ALA A 268 8.73 9.35 -22.35
N LEU A 269 7.51 8.81 -22.22
CA LEU A 269 6.27 9.56 -22.31
C LEU A 269 5.32 9.18 -21.15
N PRO A 270 4.63 10.14 -20.50
CA PRO A 270 3.70 9.86 -19.40
C PRO A 270 2.60 8.84 -19.73
N GLU A 271 2.10 8.85 -20.97
CA GLU A 271 1.06 7.93 -21.47
C GLU A 271 1.51 6.46 -21.57
N MET A 272 2.81 6.19 -21.40
CA MET A 272 3.31 4.82 -21.31
C MET A 272 3.11 4.21 -19.91
N LYS A 273 2.75 5.02 -18.91
CA LYS A 273 2.41 4.53 -17.56
C LYS A 273 1.08 3.79 -17.58
N TYR A 274 1.04 2.67 -16.86
CA TYR A 274 -0.16 1.84 -16.68
C TYR A 274 -0.18 1.24 -15.27
N SER A 275 -1.39 1.03 -14.76
CA SER A 275 -1.63 0.35 -13.49
C SER A 275 -2.03 -1.10 -13.72
N ARG A 276 -1.88 -1.92 -12.68
CA ARG A 276 -2.37 -3.29 -12.68
C ARG A 276 -3.04 -3.61 -11.35
N SER A 277 -4.09 -4.41 -11.40
CA SER A 277 -4.48 -5.25 -10.26
C SER A 277 -3.76 -6.57 -10.40
N VAL A 278 -3.12 -7.06 -9.34
CA VAL A 278 -2.26 -8.26 -9.41
C VAL A 278 -2.49 -9.18 -8.21
N VAL A 279 -2.26 -10.48 -8.44
CA VAL A 279 -2.19 -11.48 -7.37
C VAL A 279 -0.92 -12.29 -7.52
N TYR A 280 -0.21 -12.44 -6.41
CA TYR A 280 0.97 -13.26 -6.30
C TYR A 280 0.71 -14.47 -5.40
N ARG A 281 1.34 -15.58 -5.74
CA ARG A 281 1.47 -16.77 -4.89
C ARG A 281 2.92 -16.83 -4.38
N ILE A 282 3.09 -16.87 -3.06
CA ILE A 282 4.39 -16.84 -2.40
C ILE A 282 4.58 -18.17 -1.68
N ASP A 283 5.70 -18.85 -1.95
CA ASP A 283 6.18 -19.96 -1.13
C ASP A 283 7.23 -19.40 -0.15
N GLN A 284 6.79 -19.20 1.09
CA GLN A 284 7.55 -18.53 2.14
C GLN A 284 8.78 -19.34 2.57
N LYS A 285 8.72 -20.67 2.42
CA LYS A 285 9.82 -21.57 2.76
C LYS A 285 10.87 -21.63 1.65
N LYS A 286 10.44 -21.67 0.39
CA LYS A 286 11.35 -21.64 -0.76
C LYS A 286 11.84 -20.23 -1.11
N MET A 287 11.25 -19.19 -0.52
CA MET A 287 11.52 -17.78 -0.82
C MET A 287 11.29 -17.47 -2.31
N THR A 288 10.19 -17.98 -2.87
CA THR A 288 9.81 -17.78 -4.27
C THR A 288 8.46 -17.11 -4.42
N VAL A 289 8.28 -16.38 -5.52
CA VAL A 289 7.03 -15.69 -5.85
C VAL A 289 6.62 -15.97 -7.30
N GLU A 290 5.34 -16.27 -7.51
CA GLU A 290 4.73 -16.50 -8.81
C GLU A 290 3.61 -15.47 -9.00
N GLN A 291 3.57 -14.76 -10.12
CA GLN A 291 2.43 -13.91 -10.48
C GLN A 291 1.35 -14.79 -11.11
N VAL A 292 0.23 -14.97 -10.41
CA VAL A 292 -0.84 -15.91 -10.83
C VAL A 292 -2.00 -15.21 -11.53
N TRP A 293 -2.13 -13.90 -11.35
CA TRP A 293 -3.18 -13.12 -12.00
C TRP A 293 -2.78 -11.64 -12.13
N GLU A 294 -3.30 -10.99 -13.16
CA GLU A 294 -3.19 -9.54 -13.38
C GLU A 294 -4.34 -9.00 -14.25
N TYR A 295 -4.65 -7.72 -14.16
CA TYR A 295 -5.58 -7.00 -15.04
C TYR A 295 -5.17 -5.52 -15.14
N GLY A 296 -5.43 -4.87 -16.27
CA GLY A 296 -5.32 -3.41 -16.42
C GLY A 296 -4.13 -2.92 -17.26
N LYS A 297 -3.12 -3.76 -17.48
CA LYS A 297 -1.96 -3.43 -18.35
C LYS A 297 -2.41 -3.10 -19.77
N GLU A 298 -3.30 -3.92 -20.31
CA GLU A 298 -3.91 -3.79 -21.64
C GLU A 298 -4.83 -2.58 -21.79
N ARG A 299 -5.28 -1.99 -20.66
CA ARG A 299 -6.13 -0.79 -20.65
C ARG A 299 -5.29 0.50 -20.75
N GLY A 300 -3.96 0.39 -20.63
CA GLY A 300 -3.03 1.50 -20.80
C GLY A 300 -3.30 2.69 -19.87
N HIS A 301 -3.00 3.89 -20.37
CA HIS A 301 -3.05 5.11 -19.58
C HIS A 301 -4.46 5.53 -19.15
N GLU A 302 -5.51 5.18 -19.90
CA GLU A 302 -6.88 5.54 -19.54
C GLU A 302 -7.33 4.92 -18.21
N TRP A 303 -6.73 3.78 -17.84
CA TRP A 303 -6.99 3.09 -16.59
C TRP A 303 -5.88 3.28 -15.54
N TYR A 304 -4.86 4.09 -15.85
CA TYR A 304 -3.75 4.37 -14.96
C TYR A 304 -4.19 5.21 -13.76
N SER A 305 -3.96 4.68 -12.56
CA SER A 305 -4.14 5.38 -11.29
C SER A 305 -2.79 5.57 -10.60
N PRO A 306 -2.16 6.76 -10.65
CA PRO A 306 -0.84 7.00 -10.05
C PRO A 306 -0.79 6.84 -8.53
N VAL A 307 -1.94 6.92 -7.85
CA VAL A 307 -2.04 6.92 -6.38
C VAL A 307 -3.31 6.24 -5.91
N THR A 308 -3.36 5.91 -4.61
CA THR A 308 -4.54 5.32 -3.95
C THR A 308 -4.95 3.99 -4.60
N SER A 309 -6.24 3.70 -4.79
CA SER A 309 -6.76 2.49 -5.45
C SER A 309 -6.72 1.25 -4.57
N LEU A 310 -7.33 0.17 -5.07
CA LEU A 310 -7.51 -1.07 -4.33
C LEU A 310 -7.63 -2.31 -5.24
N THR A 311 -7.06 -3.41 -4.78
CA THR A 311 -7.38 -4.78 -5.22
C THR A 311 -7.56 -5.67 -4.00
N GLU A 312 -8.70 -6.35 -3.90
CA GLU A 312 -9.05 -7.19 -2.76
C GLU A 312 -9.87 -8.42 -3.18
N TYR A 313 -9.58 -9.56 -2.57
CA TYR A 313 -10.38 -10.77 -2.73
C TYR A 313 -11.69 -10.71 -1.93
N GLN A 314 -12.78 -11.17 -2.54
CA GLN A 314 -14.09 -11.27 -1.90
C GLN A 314 -14.51 -12.74 -1.79
N ALA A 315 -14.58 -13.24 -0.56
CA ALA A 315 -14.82 -14.64 -0.26
C ALA A 315 -16.24 -15.11 -0.61
N ASP A 316 -17.23 -14.22 -0.55
CA ASP A 316 -18.64 -14.54 -0.76
C ASP A 316 -18.94 -15.03 -2.19
N LYS A 317 -18.19 -14.54 -3.19
CA LYS A 317 -18.38 -14.86 -4.61
C LYS A 317 -17.17 -15.53 -5.25
N ASP A 318 -16.12 -15.83 -4.49
CA ASP A 318 -14.82 -16.25 -5.01
C ASP A 318 -14.35 -15.30 -6.12
N SER A 319 -14.26 -14.01 -5.81
CA SER A 319 -14.01 -12.93 -6.77
C SER A 319 -12.88 -12.00 -6.34
N ILE A 320 -12.37 -11.20 -7.28
CA ILE A 320 -11.42 -10.12 -7.06
C ILE A 320 -12.15 -8.81 -7.35
N PHE A 321 -12.28 -7.97 -6.33
CA PHE A 321 -12.77 -6.60 -6.46
C PHE A 321 -11.60 -5.65 -6.71
N VAL A 322 -11.80 -4.71 -7.62
CA VAL A 322 -10.80 -3.75 -8.05
C VAL A 322 -11.42 -2.35 -8.08
N TYR A 323 -10.69 -1.38 -7.55
CA TYR A 323 -11.03 0.02 -7.68
C TYR A 323 -9.82 0.84 -8.15
N SER A 324 -9.86 1.30 -9.40
CA SER A 324 -8.87 2.23 -9.96
C SER A 324 -9.34 3.67 -9.70
N ALA A 325 -8.81 4.27 -8.63
CA ALA A 325 -9.39 5.43 -7.95
C ALA A 325 -9.11 6.78 -8.60
N THR A 326 -8.07 6.88 -9.43
CA THR A 326 -7.64 8.13 -10.09
C THR A 326 -7.48 7.99 -11.60
N ALA A 327 -8.01 6.90 -12.18
CA ALA A 327 -8.01 6.65 -13.61
C ALA A 327 -8.89 7.63 -14.39
N GLY A 328 -8.63 7.74 -15.70
CA GLY A 328 -9.44 8.52 -16.63
C GLY A 328 -9.42 10.02 -16.41
N ALA A 329 -8.48 10.55 -15.63
CA ALA A 329 -8.22 11.98 -15.60
C ALA A 329 -7.35 12.36 -16.82
N ASN A 330 -7.60 13.55 -17.37
CA ASN A 330 -6.74 14.11 -18.40
C ASN A 330 -5.46 14.63 -17.78
N PHE A 331 -4.36 14.54 -18.54
CA PHE A 331 -3.06 15.05 -18.14
C PHE A 331 -2.60 16.13 -19.11
N ASP A 332 -1.95 17.16 -18.58
CA ASP A 332 -1.13 18.05 -19.40
C ASP A 332 0.15 17.30 -19.80
N LEU A 333 0.46 17.17 -21.08
CA LEU A 333 1.59 16.36 -21.55
C LEU A 333 2.96 16.94 -21.18
N ALA A 334 3.05 18.26 -21.00
CA ALA A 334 4.31 18.93 -20.69
C ALA A 334 4.68 18.82 -19.21
N SER A 335 3.68 18.84 -18.34
CA SER A 335 3.87 18.74 -16.90
C SER A 335 3.51 17.38 -16.35
N GLY A 336 2.63 16.58 -16.93
CA GLY A 336 2.07 15.36 -16.30
C GLY A 336 1.00 15.66 -15.24
N ALA A 337 0.54 16.91 -15.15
CA ALA A 337 -0.46 17.36 -14.20
C ALA A 337 -1.88 16.91 -14.57
N PHE A 338 -2.71 16.56 -13.58
CA PHE A 338 -4.14 16.39 -13.84
C PHE A 338 -4.78 17.71 -14.27
N THR A 339 -5.45 17.70 -15.43
CA THR A 339 -6.23 18.83 -15.97
C THR A 339 -7.73 18.60 -15.89
N SER A 340 -8.17 17.40 -15.50
CA SER A 340 -9.57 17.10 -15.20
C SER A 340 -9.71 16.31 -13.90
N ALA A 341 -10.92 16.27 -13.37
CA ALA A 341 -11.26 15.29 -12.35
C ALA A 341 -11.10 13.85 -12.93
N PRO A 342 -10.72 12.87 -12.10
CA PRO A 342 -10.69 11.48 -12.51
C PRO A 342 -12.08 10.91 -12.84
N ASN A 343 -12.06 9.77 -13.51
CA ASN A 343 -13.20 8.92 -13.83
C ASN A 343 -12.95 7.48 -13.33
N PRO A 344 -13.03 7.24 -12.01
CA PRO A 344 -12.63 5.98 -11.39
C PRO A 344 -13.40 4.77 -11.94
N PHE A 345 -12.73 3.61 -11.94
CA PHE A 345 -13.34 2.34 -12.33
C PHE A 345 -13.51 1.42 -11.12
N ILE A 346 -14.69 0.84 -10.98
CA ILE A 346 -14.98 -0.31 -10.12
C ILE A 346 -15.11 -1.52 -11.03
N ASN A 347 -14.37 -2.58 -10.71
CA ASN A 347 -14.47 -3.85 -11.41
C ASN A 347 -14.61 -5.01 -10.40
N GLU A 348 -15.33 -6.06 -10.76
CA GLU A 348 -15.34 -7.32 -10.02
C GLU A 348 -15.17 -8.49 -10.99
N PHE A 349 -14.22 -9.37 -10.71
CA PHE A 349 -13.85 -10.51 -11.55
C PHE A 349 -14.07 -11.80 -10.79
N LYS A 350 -14.63 -12.83 -11.42
CA LYS A 350 -14.51 -14.20 -10.86
C LYS A 350 -13.03 -14.56 -10.72
N TRP A 351 -12.69 -15.36 -9.71
CA TRP A 351 -11.31 -15.78 -9.48
C TRP A 351 -10.65 -16.34 -10.76
N GLY A 352 -9.51 -15.76 -11.14
CA GLY A 352 -8.76 -16.15 -12.34
C GLY A 352 -9.28 -15.57 -13.66
N ALA A 353 -10.48 -14.97 -13.71
CA ALA A 353 -11.05 -14.40 -14.93
C ALA A 353 -10.34 -13.10 -15.34
N LYS A 354 -10.26 -12.83 -16.64
CA LYS A 354 -9.71 -11.57 -17.21
C LYS A 354 -10.79 -10.60 -17.67
N GLU A 355 -12.02 -11.07 -17.80
CA GLU A 355 -13.19 -10.27 -18.14
C GLU A 355 -13.96 -9.94 -16.85
N PRO A 356 -14.27 -8.65 -16.59
CA PRO A 356 -15.01 -8.27 -15.41
C PRO A 356 -16.46 -8.77 -15.51
N SER A 357 -16.97 -9.34 -14.41
CA SER A 357 -18.41 -9.62 -14.26
C SER A 357 -19.20 -8.35 -13.96
N VAL A 358 -18.55 -7.35 -13.37
CA VAL A 358 -19.08 -6.00 -13.14
C VAL A 358 -18.04 -4.99 -13.55
N GLU A 359 -18.42 -3.98 -14.33
CA GLU A 359 -17.63 -2.76 -14.56
C GLU A 359 -18.54 -1.54 -14.37
N ILE A 360 -18.15 -0.64 -13.48
CA ILE A 360 -18.83 0.65 -13.25
C ILE A 360 -17.78 1.74 -13.37
N GLN A 361 -18.03 2.72 -14.23
CA GLN A 361 -17.20 3.92 -14.30
C GLN A 361 -17.90 5.09 -13.63
N LEU A 362 -17.28 5.60 -12.56
CA LEU A 362 -17.69 6.83 -11.92
C LEU A 362 -17.17 8.02 -12.74
N LYS A 363 -17.91 9.13 -12.76
CA LYS A 363 -17.57 10.30 -13.58
C LYS A 363 -17.29 11.52 -12.70
N ASN A 364 -16.24 12.27 -13.06
CA ASN A 364 -15.87 13.54 -12.44
C ASN A 364 -15.74 13.47 -10.90
N CYS A 365 -15.05 12.46 -10.39
CA CYS A 365 -14.83 12.30 -8.95
C CYS A 365 -13.44 11.73 -8.65
N THR A 366 -12.92 12.03 -7.46
CA THR A 366 -11.66 11.48 -6.97
C THR A 366 -11.96 10.55 -5.80
N GLY A 367 -11.46 9.32 -5.85
CA GLY A 367 -11.55 8.38 -4.74
C GLY A 367 -10.23 8.21 -4.01
N TYR A 368 -10.30 7.59 -2.83
CA TYR A 368 -9.13 6.96 -2.23
C TYR A 368 -9.24 5.44 -2.41
N GLN A 369 -10.29 4.84 -1.86
CA GLN A 369 -10.60 3.41 -1.96
C GLN A 369 -12.12 3.21 -2.04
N ALA A 370 -12.53 2.04 -2.52
CA ALA A 370 -13.92 1.58 -2.52
C ALA A 370 -13.94 0.08 -2.21
N TRP A 371 -15.09 -0.43 -1.76
CA TRP A 371 -15.28 -1.81 -1.31
C TRP A 371 -16.72 -2.24 -1.58
N PRO A 372 -16.98 -3.53 -1.80
CA PRO A 372 -18.31 -4.08 -1.63
C PRO A 372 -18.79 -3.88 -0.18
N PHE A 373 -20.06 -3.49 -0.01
CA PHE A 373 -20.67 -3.30 1.30
C PHE A 373 -21.85 -4.24 1.46
N SER A 374 -21.90 -4.99 2.58
CA SER A 374 -23.01 -5.88 2.89
C SER A 374 -24.00 -5.20 3.83
N VAL A 375 -25.15 -4.80 3.29
CA VAL A 375 -26.28 -4.29 4.10
C VAL A 375 -26.77 -5.35 5.08
N GLN A 376 -26.79 -6.62 4.66
CA GLN A 376 -27.17 -7.72 5.54
C GLN A 376 -26.21 -7.79 6.72
N LYS A 377 -24.89 -7.82 6.50
CA LYS A 377 -23.89 -7.85 7.59
C LYS A 377 -24.07 -6.66 8.54
N ALA A 378 -24.26 -5.46 7.99
CA ALA A 378 -24.43 -4.22 8.76
C ALA A 378 -25.69 -4.20 9.64
N LEU A 379 -26.78 -4.83 9.20
CA LEU A 379 -28.08 -4.80 9.89
C LEU A 379 -28.42 -6.11 10.61
N SER A 380 -27.63 -7.18 10.39
CA SER A 380 -27.80 -8.49 11.03
C SER A 380 -27.29 -8.56 12.47
N GLN A 381 -27.18 -7.42 13.16
CA GLN A 381 -26.79 -7.39 14.57
C GLN A 381 -27.89 -8.04 15.42
N ASP A 382 -27.91 -9.36 15.46
CA ASP A 382 -28.33 -10.08 16.65
C ASP A 382 -27.40 -9.59 17.76
N VAL A 383 -27.95 -8.79 18.66
CA VAL A 383 -27.27 -8.36 19.89
C VAL A 383 -26.85 -9.63 20.62
N LYS A 384 -25.56 -10.00 20.53
CA LYS A 384 -24.97 -11.05 21.35
C LYS A 384 -24.30 -10.45 22.57
#